data_AF-A0A2A7A4R9-F1
#
_entry.id   AF-A0A2A7A4R9-F1
#
_cell.length_a   1.000
_cell.length_b   1.000
_cell.length_c   1.000
_cell.angle_alpha   90.00
_cell.angle_beta   90.00
_cell.angle_gamma   90.00
#
_symmetry.space_group_name_H-M   'P 1'
#
loop_
_entity.id
_entity.type
_entity.pdbx_description
1 polymer ?
#
loop_
_entity_poly.entity_id
_entity_poly.type
_entity_poly.pdbx_seq_one_letter_code
_entity_poly.pdbx_strand_id
1 'polypeptide(L)' 'MTAKYFANSAKYQITLNRKEAEALAYYGSSYDYLITALKLWSDESAELKIFVDNKFTVMADLNRALAASKN' A
#
# COMPACT_ATOMS: atom_id res chain seq x y z
N MET A 1 0.29 -7.18 4.32
CA MET A 1 0.80 -5.84 4.67
C MET A 1 1.60 -5.95 5.94
N THR A 2 2.86 -5.53 5.90
CA THR A 2 3.70 -5.42 7.11
C THR A 2 4.14 -3.97 7.28
N ALA A 3 4.41 -3.56 8.52
CA ALA A 3 4.79 -2.19 8.85
C ALA A 3 6.02 -2.18 9.76
N LYS A 4 7.04 -1.43 9.39
CA LYS A 4 8.25 -1.21 10.19
C LYS A 4 8.42 0.28 10.48
N TYR A 5 8.57 0.64 11.74
CA TYR A 5 8.86 2.03 12.13
C TYR A 5 10.34 2.34 11.97
N PHE A 6 10.65 3.48 11.36
CA PHE A 6 11.99 4.01 11.14
C PHE A 6 12.18 5.27 11.98
N ALA A 7 12.81 5.11 13.15
CA ALA A 7 12.99 6.18 14.12
C ALA A 7 13.80 7.37 13.57
N ASN A 8 14.73 7.13 12.64
CA ASN A 8 15.55 8.17 12.02
C ASN A 8 14.76 9.14 11.13
N SER A 9 13.61 8.72 10.59
CA SER A 9 12.75 9.53 9.71
C SER A 9 11.38 9.79 10.32
N ALA A 10 11.10 9.22 11.51
CA ALA A 10 9.79 9.21 12.14
C ALA A 10 8.66 8.67 11.24
N LYS A 11 9.00 7.80 10.27
CA LYS A 11 8.03 7.21 9.32
C LYS A 11 7.86 5.71 9.51
N TYR A 12 6.72 5.21 9.07
CA TYR A 12 6.48 3.80 8.87
C TYR A 12 6.79 3.43 7.41
N GLN A 13 7.66 2.44 7.21
CA GLN A 13 7.73 1.72 5.95
C GLN A 13 6.64 0.65 5.95
N ILE A 14 5.72 0.75 5.01
CA ILE A 14 4.71 -0.27 4.74
C ILE A 14 5.19 -1.10 3.57
N THR A 15 5.21 -2.41 3.75
CA THR A 15 5.46 -3.38 2.70
C THR A 15 4.13 -3.99 2.27
N LEU A 16 3.82 -3.87 0.99
CA LEU A 16 2.61 -4.38 0.35
C LEU A 16 2.99 -5.45 -0.67
N ASN A 17 2.17 -6.50 -0.77
CA ASN A 17 2.21 -7.37 -1.95
C ASN A 17 1.43 -6.72 -3.11
N ARG A 18 1.50 -7.31 -4.31
CA ARG A 18 0.82 -6.78 -5.49
C ARG A 18 -0.69 -6.58 -5.30
N LYS A 19 -1.39 -7.57 -4.73
CA LYS A 19 -2.85 -7.51 -4.50
C LYS A 19 -3.23 -6.37 -3.55
N GLU A 20 -2.45 -6.17 -2.51
CA GLU A 20 -2.66 -5.09 -1.54
C GLU A 20 -2.40 -3.72 -2.15
N ALA A 21 -1.34 -3.61 -2.96
CA ALA A 21 -1.03 -2.39 -3.69
C ALA A 21 -2.09 -2.07 -4.74
N GLU A 22 -2.61 -3.05 -5.47
CA GLU A 22 -3.72 -2.88 -6.42
C GLU A 22 -5.00 -2.44 -5.72
N ALA A 23 -5.37 -3.10 -4.62
CA ALA A 23 -6.54 -2.73 -3.84
C ALA A 23 -6.46 -1.26 -3.36
N LEU A 24 -5.31 -0.86 -2.82
CA LEU A 24 -5.08 0.53 -2.40
C LEU A 24 -5.07 1.50 -3.59
N ALA A 25 -4.44 1.15 -4.71
CA ALA A 25 -4.31 2.00 -5.89
C ALA A 25 -5.67 2.40 -6.49
N TYR A 26 -6.67 1.53 -6.37
CA TYR A 26 -8.05 1.81 -6.83
C TYR A 26 -8.97 2.29 -5.70
N TYR A 27 -8.46 2.39 -4.47
CA TYR A 27 -9.20 2.88 -3.32
C TYR A 27 -8.93 4.38 -3.09
N GLY A 28 -9.69 5.20 -3.82
CA GLY A 28 -9.61 6.66 -3.74
C GLY A 28 -8.30 7.25 -4.27
N SER A 29 -8.25 8.59 -4.38
CA SER A 29 -7.14 9.28 -5.05
C SER A 29 -5.84 9.38 -4.23
N SER A 30 -5.90 9.10 -2.92
CA SER A 30 -4.74 9.20 -2.02
C SER A 30 -3.60 8.23 -2.38
N TYR A 31 -3.90 7.20 -3.17
CA TYR A 31 -2.99 6.13 -3.53
C TYR A 31 -2.76 6.00 -5.05
N ASP A 32 -3.19 6.97 -5.87
CA ASP A 32 -3.05 6.93 -7.34
C ASP A 32 -1.60 6.74 -7.80
N TYR A 33 -0.62 7.21 -7.00
CA TYR A 33 0.81 7.01 -7.28
C TYR A 33 1.20 5.52 -7.33
N LEU A 34 0.44 4.64 -6.66
CA LEU A 34 0.62 3.19 -6.71
C LEU A 34 0.28 2.63 -8.09
N ILE A 35 -0.63 3.24 -8.86
CA ILE A 35 -0.97 2.79 -10.23
C ILE A 35 0.27 2.85 -11.11
N THR A 36 1.02 3.94 -11.04
CA THR A 36 2.27 4.09 -11.79
C THR A 36 3.33 3.10 -11.31
N ALA A 37 3.46 2.91 -10.00
CA ALA A 37 4.39 1.94 -9.43
C ALA A 37 4.08 0.51 -9.92
N LEU A 38 2.80 0.10 -9.90
CA LEU A 38 2.32 -1.22 -10.34
C LEU A 38 2.55 -1.48 -11.84
N LYS A 39 2.50 -0.44 -12.68
CA LYS A 39 2.78 -0.54 -14.13
C LYS A 39 4.26 -0.75 -14.42
N LEU A 40 5.14 -0.17 -13.61
CA LEU A 40 6.59 -0.33 -13.74
C LEU A 40 7.09 -1.65 -13.15
N TRP A 41 6.21 -2.41 -12.51
CA TRP A 41 6.54 -3.60 -11.77
C TRP A 41 6.05 -4.85 -12.50
N SER A 42 6.99 -5.53 -13.14
CA SER A 42 6.74 -6.74 -13.93
C SER A 42 6.75 -8.03 -13.12
N ASP A 43 7.35 -8.04 -11.93
CA ASP A 43 7.45 -9.21 -11.06
C ASP A 43 6.30 -9.22 -10.05
N GLU A 44 5.44 -10.24 -10.14
CA GLU A 44 4.30 -10.44 -9.24
C GLU A 44 4.71 -10.78 -7.79
N SER A 45 5.92 -11.31 -7.60
CA SER A 45 6.45 -11.71 -6.29
C SER A 45 7.14 -10.57 -5.54
N ALA A 46 7.37 -9.44 -6.19
CA ALA A 46 8.07 -8.32 -5.60
C ALA A 46 7.21 -7.58 -4.55
N GLU A 47 7.88 -7.00 -3.56
CA GLU A 47 7.28 -6.25 -2.45
C GLU A 47 7.37 -4.72 -2.59
N LEU A 48 6.26 -4.01 -2.41
CA LEU A 48 6.17 -2.57 -2.63
C LEU A 48 6.35 -1.88 -1.31
N LYS A 49 7.31 -0.96 -1.25
CA LYS A 49 7.62 -0.24 -0.03
C LYS A 49 7.16 1.20 -0.17
N ILE A 50 6.24 1.62 0.69
CA ILE A 50 5.80 3.01 0.82
C ILE A 50 6.15 3.54 2.20
N PHE A 51 6.40 4.85 2.30
CA PHE A 51 6.74 5.50 3.55
C PHE A 51 5.64 6.48 3.94
N VAL A 52 5.06 6.29 5.12
CA VAL A 52 3.90 7.04 5.60
C VAL A 52 4.09 7.46 7.05
N ASP A 53 3.43 8.53 7.46
CA ASP A 53 3.50 9.01 8.85
C ASP A 53 2.57 8.20 9.78
N ASN A 54 1.47 7.65 9.25
CA ASN A 54 0.50 6.87 10.02
C ASN A 54 0.15 5.54 9.33
N LYS A 55 0.62 4.42 9.91
CA LYS A 55 0.30 3.06 9.41
C LYS A 55 -1.17 2.66 9.57
N PHE A 56 -1.88 3.24 10.55
CA PHE A 56 -3.25 2.83 10.87
C PHE A 56 -4.24 3.29 9.79
N THR A 57 -4.01 4.46 9.19
CA THR A 57 -4.80 4.93 8.05
C THR A 57 -4.68 3.98 6.87
N VAL A 58 -3.44 3.63 6.49
CA VAL A 58 -3.17 2.68 5.38
C VAL A 58 -3.83 1.33 5.64
N MET A 59 -3.77 0.83 6.88
CA MET A 59 -4.39 -0.44 7.24
C MET A 59 -5.93 -0.38 7.16
N ALA A 60 -6.54 0.69 7.64
CA ALA A 60 -8.00 0.86 7.57
C ALA A 60 -8.49 0.96 6.12
N ASP A 61 -7.77 1.71 5.29
CA ASP A 61 -8.09 1.91 3.88
C ASP A 61 -7.88 0.62 3.08
N LEU A 62 -6.79 -0.12 3.32
CA LEU A 62 -6.58 -1.43 2.73
C LEU A 62 -7.70 -2.41 3.09
N ASN A 63 -8.13 -2.44 4.36
CA ASN A 63 -9.23 -3.31 4.79
C ASN A 63 -10.54 -2.97 4.08
N ARG A 64 -10.85 -1.68 3.88
CA ARG A 64 -12.03 -1.23 3.16
C ARG A 64 -11.94 -1.56 1.66
N ALA A 65 -10.78 -1.34 1.05
CA ALA A 65 -10.52 -1.67 -0.35
C ALA A 65 -10.71 -3.17 -0.63
N LEU A 66 -10.12 -4.02 0.21
CA LEU A 66 -10.23 -5.47 0.10
C LEU A 66 -11.66 -5.97 0.36
N ALA A 67 -12.44 -5.27 1.20
CA ALA A 67 -13.85 -5.60 1.41
C ALA A 67 -14.71 -5.18 0.21
N ALA A 68 -14.43 -4.03 -0.42
CA ALA A 68 -15.14 -3.55 -1.59
C ALA A 68 -14.90 -4.42 -2.83
N SER A 69 -13.70 -5.00 -2.97
CA SER A 69 -13.33 -5.89 -4.07
C SER A 69 -13.97 -7.28 -4.02
N LYS A 70 -14.76 -7.62 -2.98
CA LYS A 70 -15.38 -8.95 -2.81
C LYS A 70 -16.85 -9.03 -3.28
N ASN A 71 -17.40 -7.95 -3.83
CA ASN A 71 -18.73 -7.89 -4.45
C ASN A 71 -18.60 -7.78 -5.97
#